data_AF-A0A0G1D7E9-F1
#
_entry.id   AF-A0A0G1D7E9-F1
#
_cell.length_a   1.000
_cell.length_b   1.000
_cell.length_c   1.000
_cell.angle_alpha   90.00
_cell.angle_beta   90.00
_cell.angle_gamma   90.00
#
_symmetry.space_group_name_H-M   'P 1'
#
loop_
_entity.id
_entity.type
_entity.pdbx_description
1 polymer ?
#
loop_
_entity_poly.entity_id
_entity_poly.type
_entity_poly.pdbx_seq_one_letter_code
_entity_poly.pdbx_strand_id
1 'polypeptide(L)' 'MSSIITAALELRENKLVILNSARIKIEVLKRLIRITYELNVIESKKYINLESDLQEISKMTNGWIKYLK' A
#
# COMPACT_ATOMS: atom_id res chain seq x y z
N MET A 1 -9.29 -3.38 -0.39
CA MET A 1 -8.98 -4.40 0.63
C MET A 1 -8.85 -5.82 0.07
N SER A 2 -9.42 -6.13 -1.11
CA SER A 2 -9.38 -7.50 -1.68
C SER A 2 -7.98 -8.02 -2.01
N SER A 3 -7.07 -7.21 -2.59
CA SER A 3 -5.83 -7.74 -3.18
C SER A 3 -4.87 -8.44 -2.19
N ILE A 4 -4.76 -7.97 -0.93
CA ILE A 4 -3.91 -8.63 0.07
C ILE A 4 -4.52 -9.96 0.53
N ILE A 5 -5.84 -9.99 0.75
CA ILE A 5 -6.56 -11.21 1.12
C ILE A 5 -6.50 -12.23 -0.01
N THR A 6 -6.68 -11.79 -1.27
CA THR A 6 -6.52 -12.64 -2.45
C THR A 6 -5.11 -13.22 -2.52
N ALA A 7 -4.06 -12.41 -2.33
CA ALA A 7 -2.69 -12.91 -2.32
C ALA A 7 -2.41 -13.91 -1.18
N ALA A 8 -3.05 -13.75 -0.02
CA ALA A 8 -2.87 -14.66 1.11
C ALA A 8 -3.38 -16.08 0.78
N LEU A 9 -4.53 -16.16 0.09
CA LEU A 9 -5.25 -17.41 -0.21
C LEU A 9 -4.88 -18.03 -1.58
N GLU A 10 -4.05 -17.37 -2.37
CA GLU A 10 -3.64 -17.84 -3.70
C GLU A 10 -2.43 -18.78 -3.70
N LEU A 11 -2.23 -19.46 -4.83
CA LEU A 11 -1.02 -20.26 -5.07
C LEU A 11 0.21 -19.36 -5.16
N ARG A 12 1.37 -19.88 -4.73
CA ARG A 12 2.64 -19.13 -4.63
C ARG A 12 2.99 -18.39 -5.92
N GLU A 13 2.79 -19.04 -7.06
CA GLU A 13 3.01 -18.51 -8.42
C GLU A 13 2.18 -17.24 -8.71
N ASN A 14 0.96 -17.15 -8.20
CA ASN A 14 0.05 -16.03 -8.43
C ASN A 14 0.29 -14.87 -7.44
N LYS A 15 0.85 -15.15 -6.25
CA LYS A 15 1.03 -14.14 -5.19
C LYS A 15 1.84 -12.95 -5.66
N LEU A 16 2.92 -13.19 -6.43
CA LEU A 16 3.82 -12.12 -6.85
C LEU A 16 3.10 -11.10 -7.76
N VAL A 17 2.27 -11.56 -8.69
CA VAL A 17 1.49 -10.69 -9.59
C VAL A 17 0.50 -9.85 -8.78
N ILE A 18 -0.20 -10.47 -7.84
CA ILE A 18 -1.21 -9.80 -7.01
C ILE A 18 -0.55 -8.77 -6.08
N LEU A 19 0.57 -9.11 -5.44
CA LEU A 19 1.30 -8.20 -4.57
C LEU A 19 1.91 -7.02 -5.34
N ASN A 20 2.39 -7.23 -6.57
CA ASN A 20 2.84 -6.13 -7.42
C ASN A 20 1.68 -5.17 -7.77
N SER A 21 0.49 -5.70 -8.05
CA SER A 21 -0.71 -4.88 -8.25
C SER A 21 -1.09 -4.11 -6.98
N ALA A 22 -1.03 -4.75 -5.81
CA ALA A 22 -1.28 -4.11 -4.52
C ALA A 22 -0.27 -2.98 -4.25
N ARG A 23 1.02 -3.19 -4.54
CA ARG A 23 2.08 -2.18 -4.43
C ARG A 23 1.75 -0.93 -5.23
N ILE A 24 1.31 -1.07 -6.47
CA ILE A 24 0.93 0.08 -7.32
C ILE A 24 -0.23 0.86 -6.67
N LYS A 25 -1.26 0.16 -6.18
CA LYS A 25 -2.41 0.80 -5.52
C LYS A 25 -2.01 1.56 -4.25
N ILE A 26 -1.07 1.02 -3.47
CA ILE A 26 -0.55 1.68 -2.26
C ILE A 26 0.16 2.99 -2.61
N GLU A 27 1.02 2.99 -3.64
CA GLU A 27 1.74 4.20 -4.07
C GLU A 27 0.79 5.27 -4.63
N VAL A 28 -0.24 4.85 -5.38
CA VAL A 28 -1.31 5.77 -5.82
C VAL A 28 -2.03 6.39 -4.62
N LEU A 29 -2.37 5.58 -3.61
CA LEU A 29 -3.07 6.08 -2.42
C LEU A 29 -2.21 7.06 -1.61
N LYS A 30 -0.91 6.79 -1.40
CA LYS A 30 0.03 7.75 -0.79
C LYS A 30 0.03 9.08 -1.53
N ARG A 31 0.12 9.03 -2.86
CA ARG A 31 0.09 10.25 -3.68
C ARG A 31 -1.22 11.04 -3.50
N LEU A 32 -2.36 10.35 -3.47
CA LEU A 32 -3.66 10.99 -3.24
C LEU A 32 -3.72 11.63 -1.84
N ILE A 33 -3.31 10.92 -0.78
CA ILE A 33 -3.26 11.47 0.58
C ILE A 33 -2.36 12.71 0.65
N ARG A 34 -1.18 12.66 0.03
CA ARG A 34 -0.29 13.82 -0.06
C ARG A 34 -0.94 15.00 -0.78
N ILE A 35 -1.61 14.77 -1.90
CA ILE A 35 -2.35 15.83 -2.63
C ILE A 35 -3.44 16.42 -1.74
N THR A 36 -4.20 15.60 -1.00
CA THR A 36 -5.25 16.12 -0.10
C THR A 36 -4.68 17.00 1.01
N TYR A 37 -3.48 16.70 1.50
CA TYR A 37 -2.78 17.54 2.46
C TYR A 37 -2.27 18.85 1.82
N GLU A 38 -1.64 18.76 0.64
CA GLU A 38 -1.14 19.94 -0.10
C GLU A 38 -2.27 20.91 -0.49
N LEU A 39 -3.48 20.39 -0.73
CA LEU A 39 -4.69 21.18 -0.98
C LEU A 39 -5.42 21.65 0.30
N ASN A 40 -4.85 21.42 1.49
CA ASN A 40 -5.43 21.74 2.79
C ASN A 40 -6.82 21.11 3.05
N VAL A 41 -7.13 19.98 2.40
CA VAL A 41 -8.37 19.21 2.64
C VAL A 41 -8.29 18.46 3.96
N ILE A 42 -7.08 18.05 4.37
CA ILE A 42 -6.81 17.42 5.66
C ILE A 42 -5.71 18.18 6.41
N GLU A 43 -5.81 18.20 7.73
CA GLU A 43 -4.80 18.82 8.61
C GLU A 43 -3.55 17.94 8.76
N SER A 44 -2.45 18.57 9.20
CA SER A 44 -1.14 17.91 9.35
C SER A 44 -1.19 16.65 10.23
N LYS A 45 -1.89 16.69 11.37
CA LYS A 45 -2.02 15.52 12.26
C LYS A 45 -2.67 14.33 11.55
N LYS A 46 -3.73 14.59 10.78
CA LYS A 46 -4.42 13.54 10.00
C LYS A 46 -3.56 13.02 8.86
N TYR A 47 -2.84 13.89 8.17
CA TYR A 47 -1.88 13.52 7.13
C TYR A 47 -0.78 12.61 7.68
N ILE A 48 -0.13 13.00 8.80
CA ILE A 48 0.96 12.24 9.40
C ILE A 48 0.50 10.83 9.79
N ASN A 49 -0.68 10.70 10.42
CA ASN A 49 -1.21 9.40 10.81
C ASN A 49 -1.47 8.51 9.59
N LEU A 50 -2.15 9.03 8.57
CA LEU A 50 -2.47 8.28 7.35
C LEU A 50 -1.21 7.88 6.57
N GLU A 51 -0.24 8.78 6.45
CA GLU A 51 1.02 8.52 5.75
C GLU A 51 1.84 7.48 6.51
N SER A 52 1.90 7.55 7.84
CA SER A 52 2.57 6.54 8.67
C SER A 52 2.00 5.14 8.44
N ASP A 53 0.68 5.00 8.47
CA ASP A 53 0.02 3.71 8.21
C ASP A 53 0.32 3.19 6.80
N LEU A 54 0.27 4.06 5.79
CA LEU A 54 0.57 3.69 4.40
C LEU A 54 2.04 3.32 4.18
N GLN A 55 2.98 3.94 4.90
CA GLN A 55 4.39 3.58 4.86
C GLN A 55 4.62 2.18 5.43
N GLU A 56 3.98 1.84 6.55
CA GLU A 56 4.11 0.51 7.14
C GLU A 56 3.48 -0.57 6.23
N ILE A 57 2.29 -0.31 5.67
CA ILE A 57 1.65 -1.21 4.69
C ILE A 57 2.55 -1.43 3.46
N SER A 58 3.18 -0.36 2.97
CA SER A 58 4.14 -0.42 1.86
C SER A 58 5.38 -1.27 2.20
N LYS A 59 5.94 -1.08 3.40
CA LYS A 59 7.09 -1.84 3.88
C LYS A 59 6.78 -3.34 3.97
N MET A 60 5.63 -3.69 4.56
CA MET A 60 5.16 -5.08 4.64
C MET A 60 4.98 -5.69 3.25
N THR A 61 4.31 -4.98 2.33
CA THR A 61 4.07 -5.45 0.96
C THR A 61 5.37 -5.70 0.20
N ASN A 62 6.34 -4.79 0.31
CA ASN A 62 7.66 -4.95 -0.31
C ASN A 62 8.46 -6.10 0.32
N GLY A 63 8.33 -6.32 1.64
CA GLY A 63 8.92 -7.47 2.33
C GLY A 63 8.41 -8.80 1.77
N TRP A 64 7.10 -8.92 1.55
CA TRP A 64 6.50 -10.13 0.96
C TRP A 64 6.90 -10.33 -0.50
N ILE A 65 6.98 -9.26 -1.29
CA ILE A 65 7.49 -9.34 -2.68
C ILE A 65 8.94 -9.82 -2.69
N LYS A 66 9.79 -9.31 -1.80
CA LYS A 66 11.20 -9.72 -1.69
C LYS A 66 11.33 -11.19 -1.28
N TYR A 67 10.44 -11.70 -0.42
CA TYR A 67 10.43 -13.10 -0.01
C TYR A 67 10.01 -14.06 -1.13
N LEU A 68 9.18 -13.61 -2.06
CA LEU A 68 8.68 -14.44 -3.16
C LEU A 68 9.56 -14.43 -4.42
N LYS A 69 10.44 -13.43 -4.55
CA LYS A 69 11.50 -13.39 -5.57
C LYS A 69 12.66 -14.28 -5.14
#